data_AF-A0A414HER5-F1
#
_entry.id   AF-A0A414HER5-F1
#
_cell.length_a   1.000
_cell.length_b   1.000
_cell.length_c   1.000
_cell.angle_alpha   90.00
_cell.angle_beta   90.00
_cell.angle_gamma   90.00
#
_symmetry.space_group_name_H-M   'P 1'
#
loop_
_entity.id
_entity.type
_entity.pdbx_description
1 polymer ?
#
loop_
_entity_poly.entity_id
_entity_poly.type
_entity_poly.pdbx_seq_one_letter_code
_entity_poly.pdbx_strand_id
1 'polypeptide(L)' 'MKRLVEKELFEMLSSDKSTEATDNLIREIMELGDGEEDLVSLFRTLNFTRFHLRTMSEKSGITTEMGKKCGRTALCY' A
#
# COMPACT_ATOMS: atom_id res chain seq x y z
N MET A 1 -2.26 -7.16 -15.69
CA MET A 1 -1.77 -6.18 -14.69
C MET A 1 -0.45 -6.68 -14.18
N LYS A 2 0.63 -5.89 -14.34
CA LYS A 2 1.88 -6.15 -13.62
C LYS A 2 1.58 -6.10 -12.13
N ARG A 3 2.14 -7.03 -11.36
CA ARG A 3 2.09 -7.00 -9.91
C ARG A 3 3.38 -6.35 -9.46
N LEU A 4 3.28 -5.14 -8.91
CA LEU A 4 4.44 -4.45 -8.33
C LEU A 4 5.04 -5.18 -7.15
N VAL A 5 4.32 -6.12 -6.54
CA VAL A 5 4.76 -6.67 -5.28
C VAL A 5 4.44 -8.15 -5.22
N GLU A 6 5.49 -8.92 -5.03
CA GLU A 6 5.40 -10.32 -4.65
C GLU A 6 5.16 -10.45 -3.15
N LYS A 7 4.57 -11.57 -2.75
CA LYS A 7 4.23 -11.81 -1.35
C LYS A 7 5.47 -11.71 -0.45
N GLU A 8 6.64 -12.17 -0.90
CA GLU A 8 7.89 -12.12 -0.14
C GLU A 8 8.33 -10.70 0.21
N LEU A 9 8.25 -9.76 -0.73
CA LEU A 9 8.63 -8.36 -0.50
C LEU A 9 7.72 -7.73 0.58
N PHE A 10 6.43 -8.04 0.55
CA PHE A 10 5.48 -7.61 1.58
C PHE A 10 5.72 -8.29 2.95
N GLU A 11 6.07 -9.57 3.00
CA GLU A 11 6.43 -10.22 4.26
C GLU A 11 7.72 -9.61 4.84
N MET A 12 8.70 -9.26 3.99
CA MET A 12 9.95 -8.60 4.40
C MET A 12 9.75 -7.21 5.00
N LEU A 13 8.73 -6.46 4.55
CA LEU A 13 8.37 -5.16 5.15
C LEU A 13 7.93 -5.28 6.62
N SER A 14 7.47 -6.46 7.04
CA SER A 14 7.09 -6.73 8.43
C SER A 14 8.25 -7.32 9.27
N SER A 15 9.44 -7.44 8.68
CA SER A 15 10.63 -8.05 9.31
C SER A 15 11.67 -7.00 9.74
N ASP A 16 12.71 -7.46 10.45
CA ASP A 16 13.84 -6.63 10.87
C ASP A 16 14.64 -6.03 9.69
N LYS A 17 14.41 -6.50 8.45
CA LYS A 17 15.00 -5.96 7.20
C LYS A 17 14.11 -4.92 6.50
N SER A 18 13.17 -4.30 7.22
CA SER A 18 12.15 -3.42 6.67
C SER A 18 12.69 -2.22 5.89
N THR A 19 13.86 -1.67 6.24
CA THR A 19 14.46 -0.53 5.52
C THR A 19 14.81 -0.87 4.08
N GLU A 20 15.56 -1.95 3.86
CA GLU A 20 15.97 -2.38 2.51
C GLU A 20 14.75 -2.78 1.67
N ALA A 21 13.78 -3.45 2.27
CA ALA A 21 12.52 -3.81 1.61
C ALA A 21 11.71 -2.56 1.21
N THR A 22 11.72 -1.52 2.05
CA THR A 22 11.03 -0.24 1.77
C THR A 22 11.71 0.51 0.62
N ASP A 23 13.03 0.61 0.64
CA ASP A 23 13.79 1.28 -0.42
C ASP A 23 13.59 0.59 -1.78
N ASN A 24 13.60 -0.74 -1.80
CA ASN A 24 13.31 -1.52 -3.00
C ASN A 24 11.89 -1.28 -3.53
N LEU A 25 10.88 -1.26 -2.65
CA LEU A 25 9.50 -0.97 -3.05
C LEU A 25 9.34 0.43 -3.65
N ILE A 26 9.99 1.44 -3.05
CA ILE A 26 9.96 2.82 -3.57
C ILE A 26 10.57 2.86 -4.96
N ARG A 27 11.72 2.21 -5.16
CA ARG A 27 12.37 2.13 -6.47
C ARG A 27 11.47 1.48 -7.52
N GLU A 28 10.84 0.35 -7.20
CA GLU A 28 9.92 -0.33 -8.13
C GLU A 28 8.71 0.52 -8.50
N ILE A 29 8.17 1.30 -7.55
CA ILE A 29 7.09 2.27 -7.83
C ILE A 29 7.56 3.37 -8.79
N MET A 30 8.77 3.89 -8.61
CA MET A 30 9.35 4.90 -9.51
C MET A 30 9.56 4.34 -10.91
N GLU A 31 10.19 3.16 -11.03
CA GLU A 31 10.43 2.50 -12.31
C GLU A 31 9.12 2.16 -13.05
N LEU A 32 8.07 1.77 -12.33
CA LEU A 32 6.75 1.58 -12.93
C LEU A 32 6.16 2.90 -13.45
N GLY A 33 6.30 3.98 -12.68
CA GLY A 33 5.81 5.31 -13.07
C GLY A 33 6.49 5.85 -14.32
N ASP A 34 7.80 5.62 -14.46
CA ASP A 34 8.59 6.10 -15.60
C ASP A 34 8.43 5.23 -16.85
N GLY A 35 8.10 3.95 -16.69
CA GLY A 35 8.07 2.96 -17.80
C GLY A 35 6.69 2.51 -18.30
N GLU A 36 5.59 2.88 -17.65
CA GLU A 36 4.24 2.45 -18.03
C GLU A 36 3.51 3.51 -18.86
N GLU A 37 3.23 3.20 -20.13
CA GLU A 37 2.48 4.08 -21.02
C GLU A 37 0.96 4.01 -20.78
N ASP A 38 0.44 2.87 -20.30
CA ASP A 38 -0.98 2.73 -19.96
C ASP A 38 -1.27 3.28 -18.56
N LEU A 39 -1.67 4.56 -18.53
CA LEU A 39 -2.05 5.27 -17.31
C LEU A 39 -3.18 4.59 -16.52
N VAL A 40 -4.10 3.88 -17.18
CA VAL A 40 -5.19 3.17 -16.50
C VAL A 40 -4.63 1.95 -15.77
N SER A 41 -3.74 1.20 -16.41
CA SER A 41 -3.05 0.07 -15.78
C SER A 41 -2.11 0.52 -14.66
N LEU A 42 -1.39 1.63 -14.85
CA LEU A 42 -0.58 2.25 -13.81
C LEU A 42 -1.44 2.60 -12.58
N PHE A 43 -2.54 3.33 -12.79
CA PHE A 43 -3.44 3.72 -11.71
C PHE A 43 -4.04 2.52 -10.96
N ARG A 44 -4.44 1.47 -11.67
CA ARG A 44 -4.95 0.23 -11.05
C ARG A 44 -3.89 -0.45 -10.20
N THR A 45 -2.66 -0.52 -10.71
CA THR A 45 -1.52 -1.14 -10.02
C THR A 45 -1.17 -0.38 -8.74
N LEU A 46 -1.06 0.95 -8.82
CA LEU A 46 -0.78 1.78 -7.65
C LEU A 46 -1.88 1.70 -6.57
N ASN A 47 -3.15 1.69 -6.97
CA ASN A 47 -4.26 1.53 -6.02
C ASN A 47 -4.26 0.18 -5.31
N PHE A 48 -3.95 -0.88 -6.05
CA PHE A 48 -3.82 -2.22 -5.48
C PHE A 48 -2.68 -2.29 -4.46
N THR A 49 -1.50 -1.76 -4.80
CA THR A 49 -0.35 -1.67 -3.88
C THR A 49 -0.70 -0.86 -2.62
N ARG A 50 -1.35 0.30 -2.78
CA ARG A 50 -1.81 1.13 -1.65
C ARG A 50 -2.78 0.40 -0.73
N PHE A 51 -3.71 -0.38 -1.29
CA PHE A 51 -4.67 -1.16 -0.50
C PHE A 51 -3.97 -2.20 0.39
N HIS A 52 -2.97 -2.90 -0.15
CA HIS A 52 -2.19 -3.86 0.62
C HIS A 52 -1.36 -3.20 1.72
N LEU A 53 -0.65 -2.11 1.41
CA LEU A 53 0.12 -1.36 2.40
C LEU A 53 -0.75 -0.84 3.56
N ARG A 54 -1.96 -0.35 3.27
CA ARG A 54 -2.94 0.04 4.30
C ARG A 54 -3.33 -1.13 5.18
N THR A 55 -3.64 -2.27 4.57
CA THR A 55 -4.01 -3.49 5.32
C THR A 55 -2.89 -3.93 6.25
N MET A 56 -1.62 -3.79 5.84
CA MET A 56 -0.47 -4.10 6.68
C MET A 56 -0.30 -3.11 7.82
N SER A 57 -0.44 -1.82 7.57
CA SER A 57 -0.41 -0.77 8.62
C SER A 57 -1.51 -0.96 9.65
N GLU A 58 -2.71 -1.38 9.23
CA GLU A 58 -3.81 -1.68 10.14
C GLU A 58 -3.52 -2.92 11.00
N LYS A 59 -2.86 -3.93 10.43
CA LYS A 59 -2.46 -5.15 11.15
C LYS A 59 -1.30 -4.95 12.12
N SER A 60 -0.38 -4.03 11.83
CA SER A 60 0.78 -3.77 12.70
C SER A 60 0.43 -3.03 13.98
N GLY A 61 -0.84 -2.61 14.16
CA GLY A 61 -1.26 -1.81 15.31
C GLY A 61 -0.70 -0.39 15.29
N ILE A 62 0.04 -0.01 14.23
CA ILE A 62 0.46 1.36 13.95
C ILE A 62 -0.76 2.07 13.35
N THR A 63 -1.79 2.26 14.18
CA THR A 63 -2.80 3.25 13.89
C THR A 63 -2.13 4.59 14.06
N THR A 64 -1.72 5.22 12.96
CA THR A 64 -1.59 6.67 12.96
C THR A 64 -2.95 7.18 13.45
N GLU A 65 -2.98 7.87 14.59
CA GLU A 65 -4.16 8.59 15.08
C GLU A 65 -4.56 9.68 14.07
N MET A 66 -5.04 9.30 12.90
CA MET A 66 -5.64 10.21 11.93
C MET A 66 -7.06 9.74 11.68
N GLY A 67 -7.92 10.24 12.55
CA GLY A 67 -9.36 10.12 12.48
C GLY A 67 -9.92 9.22 13.57
N LYS A 68 -10.42 9.85 14.64
CA LYS A 68 -11.57 9.31 15.37
C LYS A 68 -12.52 8.70 14.33
N LYS A 69 -12.86 7.43 14.46
CA LYS A 69 -14.00 6.84 13.75
C LYS A 69 -15.21 7.71 14.12
N CYS A 70 -15.58 8.66 13.27
CA CYS A 70 -16.94 9.18 13.28
C CYS A 70 -17.80 8.00 12.88
N GLY A 71 -18.32 7.29 13.88
CA GLY A 71 -19.38 6.32 13.69
C GLY A 71 -20.54 7.06 13.04
N ARG A 72 -20.65 6.95 11.71
CA ARG A 72 -21.87 7.28 11.00
C ARG A 72 -22.91 6.23 11.37
N THR A 73 -23.48 6.37 12.56
CA THR A 73 -24.85 5.90 12.78
C THR A 73 -25.73 6.98 12.16
N ALA A 74 -26.08 6.79 10.88
CA ALA A 74 -27.22 7.50 10.32
C ALA A 74 -28.47 6.92 10.99
N LEU A 75 -28.85 7.48 12.14
CA LEU A 75 -30.17 7.27 12.72
C LEU A 75 -31.13 8.16 11.93
N CYS A 76 -31.77 7.56 10.92
CA CYS A 76 -32.97 8.13 10.33
C CYS A 76 -34.10 7.95 11.37
N TYR A 77 -34.66 9.07 11.84
CA TYR A 77 -35.97 9.11 12.49
C TYR A 77 -37.02 9.49 11.46
#